data_AF-A0A1Q6T1M7-F1
#
_entry.id   AF-A0A1Q6T1M7-F1
#
_cell.length_a   1.000
_cell.length_b   1.000
_cell.length_c   1.000
_cell.angle_alpha   90.00
_cell.angle_beta   90.00
_cell.angle_gamma   90.00
#
_symmetry.space_group_name_H-M   'P 1'
#
loop_
_entity.id
_entity.type
_entity.pdbx_description
1 polymer ?
#
loop_
_entity_poly.entity_id
_entity_poly.type
_entity_poly.pdbx_seq_one_letter_code
_entity_poly.pdbx_strand_id
1 'polypeptide(L)'
;MKFLFYCDENEEAAVLQEMLSKWSGVSVESRAKQYGIPADVAALCGREKDVSQRLKDFLHEKYVLYAAELELSLKFHTRFWDNDGRCYVEAAEKIMQICFPDYKVRLSVQLGGISDWNGANIAVNAFCYLYADKSEHIRIVLWETILSQTFQIIRHRYPAEIVCDKTVWGISELTALLILGEILGLNVDAGFGDYVQLNPYIPAFKGFYLGRNDFEDYIDKTIQHMCQNPLCI
;
A
#
# COMPACT_ATOMS: atom_id res chain seq x y z
N MET A 1 10.78 0.68 15.53
CA MET A 1 9.43 0.51 14.95
C MET A 1 8.79 -0.79 15.43
N LYS A 2 7.49 -0.80 15.71
CA LYS A 2 6.64 -1.99 15.88
C LYS A 2 5.41 -1.94 14.96
N PHE A 3 4.94 -3.12 14.57
CA PHE A 3 3.65 -3.27 13.90
C PHE A 3 2.61 -3.80 14.90
N LEU A 4 1.50 -3.08 15.04
CA LEU A 4 0.36 -3.44 15.87
C LEU A 4 -0.75 -4.00 14.97
N PHE A 5 -0.80 -5.32 14.83
CA PHE A 5 -1.79 -6.00 14.00
C PHE A 5 -3.13 -6.12 14.72
N TYR A 6 -4.21 -5.84 13.99
CA TYR A 6 -5.59 -5.98 14.47
C TYR A 6 -6.54 -6.28 13.31
N CYS A 7 -7.76 -6.70 13.65
CA CYS A 7 -8.85 -6.89 12.71
C CYS A 7 -9.99 -5.95 13.11
N ASP A 8 -10.54 -5.19 12.16
CA ASP A 8 -11.71 -4.35 12.38
C ASP A 8 -12.60 -4.35 11.12
N GLU A 9 -13.71 -5.08 11.21
CA GLU A 9 -14.69 -5.24 10.14
C GLU A 9 -15.33 -3.89 9.73
N ASN A 10 -15.64 -3.04 10.70
CA ASN A 10 -16.31 -1.76 10.44
C ASN A 10 -15.35 -0.79 9.74
N GLU A 11 -14.09 -0.81 10.13
CA GLU A 11 -13.05 0.00 9.50
C GLU A 11 -12.76 -0.48 8.06
N GLU A 12 -12.68 -1.79 7.83
CA GLU A 12 -12.56 -2.33 6.46
C GLU A 12 -13.77 -1.92 5.60
N ALA A 13 -14.98 -1.98 6.14
CA ALA A 13 -16.19 -1.56 5.44
C ALA A 13 -16.18 -0.06 5.09
N ALA A 14 -15.73 0.80 6.01
CA ALA A 14 -15.61 2.24 5.77
C ALA A 14 -14.61 2.56 4.66
N VAL A 15 -13.46 1.89 4.66
CA VAL A 15 -12.43 2.09 3.63
C VAL A 15 -12.89 1.56 2.28
N LEU A 16 -13.52 0.38 2.23
CA LEU A 16 -14.09 -0.16 0.99
C LEU A 16 -15.20 0.74 0.43
N GLN A 17 -16.06 1.29 1.28
CA GLN A 17 -17.06 2.28 0.88
C GLN A 17 -16.39 3.49 0.22
N GLU A 18 -15.34 4.05 0.82
CA GLU A 18 -14.62 5.19 0.26
C GLU A 18 -13.98 4.85 -1.09
N MET A 19 -13.29 3.71 -1.19
CA MET A 19 -12.63 3.28 -2.41
C MET A 19 -13.60 3.00 -3.56
N LEU A 20 -14.77 2.46 -3.25
CA LEU A 20 -15.81 2.12 -4.24
C LEU A 20 -16.75 3.31 -4.54
N SER A 21 -16.66 4.40 -3.77
CA SER A 21 -17.41 5.64 -4.00
C SER A 21 -16.60 6.75 -4.67
N LYS A 22 -15.26 6.71 -4.57
CA LYS A 22 -14.36 7.70 -5.19
C LYS A 22 -13.52 7.11 -6.32
N TRP A 23 -13.02 7.97 -7.20
CA TRP A 23 -12.17 7.59 -8.32
C TRP A 23 -10.79 7.08 -7.82
N SER A 24 -10.52 5.78 -7.98
CA SER A 24 -9.28 5.12 -7.52
C SER A 24 -8.20 4.97 -8.60
N GLY A 25 -8.22 5.79 -9.67
CA GLY A 25 -7.38 5.59 -10.86
C GLY A 25 -7.72 4.33 -11.69
N VAL A 26 -8.66 3.52 -11.19
CA VAL A 26 -9.21 2.28 -11.76
C VAL A 26 -10.73 2.33 -11.60
N SER A 27 -11.50 1.79 -12.56
CA SER A 27 -12.96 1.79 -12.46
C SER A 27 -13.44 1.00 -11.22
N VAL A 28 -14.59 1.41 -10.66
CA VAL A 28 -15.23 0.73 -9.50
C VAL A 28 -15.42 -0.76 -9.79
N GLU A 29 -15.82 -1.11 -11.02
CA GLU A 29 -16.01 -2.50 -11.45
C GLU A 29 -14.70 -3.30 -11.42
N SER A 30 -13.62 -2.74 -11.95
CA SER A 30 -12.30 -3.39 -11.96
C SER A 30 -11.77 -3.55 -10.54
N ARG A 31 -11.96 -2.55 -9.67
CA ARG A 31 -11.56 -2.62 -8.26
C ARG A 31 -12.37 -3.65 -7.48
N ALA A 32 -13.70 -3.66 -7.67
CA ALA A 32 -14.57 -4.65 -7.05
C ALA A 32 -14.19 -6.07 -7.49
N LYS A 33 -13.92 -6.27 -8.78
CA LYS A 33 -13.44 -7.56 -9.31
C LYS A 33 -12.11 -7.97 -8.70
N GLN A 34 -11.17 -7.04 -8.54
CA GLN A 34 -9.86 -7.31 -7.92
C GLN A 34 -10.01 -7.81 -6.48
N TYR A 35 -10.94 -7.24 -5.70
CA TYR A 35 -11.18 -7.63 -4.31
C TYR A 35 -12.27 -8.70 -4.14
N GLY A 36 -12.75 -9.29 -5.22
CA GLY A 36 -13.81 -10.31 -5.17
C GLY A 36 -15.13 -9.81 -4.59
N ILE A 37 -15.40 -8.51 -4.69
CA ILE A 37 -16.63 -7.87 -4.21
C ILE A 37 -17.68 -7.95 -5.34
N PRO A 38 -18.88 -8.48 -5.06
CA PRO A 38 -19.95 -8.54 -6.06
C PRO A 38 -20.28 -7.15 -6.63
N ALA A 39 -20.51 -7.09 -7.95
CA ALA A 39 -20.74 -5.83 -8.65
C ALA A 39 -21.97 -5.06 -8.14
N ASP A 40 -23.01 -5.77 -7.70
CA ASP A 40 -24.22 -5.19 -7.10
C ASP A 40 -23.96 -4.59 -5.72
N VAL A 41 -23.06 -5.17 -4.93
CA VAL A 41 -22.59 -4.58 -3.65
C VAL A 41 -21.78 -3.32 -3.92
N ALA A 42 -20.83 -3.38 -4.86
CA ALA A 42 -19.99 -2.24 -5.21
C ALA A 42 -20.78 -1.06 -5.79
N ALA A 43 -21.82 -1.33 -6.61
CA ALA A 43 -22.66 -0.30 -7.21
C ALA A 43 -23.45 0.53 -6.18
N LEU A 44 -23.74 -0.02 -4.99
CA LEU A 44 -24.40 0.70 -3.90
C LEU A 44 -23.45 1.67 -3.18
N CYS A 45 -22.16 1.31 -3.09
CA CYS A 45 -21.15 2.13 -2.44
C CYS A 45 -21.01 3.51 -3.13
N GLY A 46 -21.13 3.58 -4.46
CA GLY A 46 -21.08 4.84 -5.21
C GLY A 46 -22.34 5.72 -5.09
N ARG A 47 -23.40 5.24 -4.44
CA ARG A 47 -24.69 5.95 -4.34
C ARG A 47 -25.01 6.42 -2.93
N GLU A 48 -24.46 5.74 -1.94
CA GLU A 48 -24.77 5.96 -0.53
C GLU A 48 -23.68 6.79 0.14
N LYS A 49 -24.11 7.77 0.96
CA LYS A 49 -23.19 8.63 1.72
C LYS A 49 -22.53 7.89 2.88
N ASP A 50 -23.28 6.98 3.49
CA ASP A 50 -22.82 6.12 4.57
C ASP A 50 -22.45 4.73 4.03
N VAL A 51 -21.74 3.95 4.86
CA VAL A 51 -21.36 2.57 4.51
C VAL A 51 -22.60 1.73 4.25
N SER A 52 -22.70 1.16 3.06
CA SER A 52 -23.87 0.41 2.64
C SER A 52 -24.12 -0.80 3.51
N GLN A 53 -25.38 -1.02 3.92
CA GLN A 53 -25.74 -2.21 4.71
C GLN A 53 -25.36 -3.50 3.97
N ARG A 54 -25.48 -3.51 2.64
CA ARG A 54 -25.12 -4.69 1.84
C ARG A 54 -23.62 -4.97 1.84
N LEU A 55 -22.78 -3.93 1.91
CA LEU A 55 -21.34 -4.08 2.08
C LEU A 55 -21.01 -4.62 3.48
N LYS A 56 -21.69 -4.12 4.52
CA LYS A 56 -21.55 -4.62 5.89
C LYS A 56 -21.92 -6.10 5.97
N ASP A 57 -23.09 -6.48 5.45
CA ASP A 57 -23.56 -7.87 5.47
C ASP A 57 -22.58 -8.80 4.73
N PHE A 58 -22.08 -8.36 3.57
CA PHE A 58 -21.08 -9.11 2.80
C PHE A 58 -19.77 -9.30 3.58
N LEU A 59 -19.25 -8.25 4.22
CA LEU A 59 -18.03 -8.36 5.02
C LEU A 59 -18.26 -9.21 6.26
N HIS A 60 -19.40 -9.05 6.93
CA HIS A 60 -19.76 -9.83 8.11
C HIS A 60 -19.75 -11.33 7.82
N GLU A 61 -20.36 -11.75 6.70
CA GLU A 61 -20.34 -13.15 6.28
C GLU A 61 -18.91 -13.68 6.14
N LYS A 62 -18.00 -12.87 5.58
CA LYS A 62 -16.60 -13.24 5.40
C LYS A 62 -15.81 -13.27 6.71
N TYR A 63 -16.02 -12.29 7.59
CA TYR A 63 -15.38 -12.25 8.90
C TYR A 63 -15.83 -13.42 9.78
N VAL A 64 -17.11 -13.79 9.74
CA VAL A 64 -17.62 -14.99 10.42
C VAL A 64 -17.03 -16.26 9.82
N LEU A 65 -17.01 -16.37 8.49
CA LEU A 65 -16.47 -17.54 7.79
C LEU A 65 -15.00 -17.79 8.10
N TYR A 66 -14.18 -16.73 8.16
CA TYR A 66 -12.73 -16.81 8.35
C TYR A 66 -12.27 -16.47 9.77
N ALA A 67 -13.15 -16.51 10.78
CA ALA A 67 -12.82 -16.08 12.13
C ALA A 67 -11.60 -16.82 12.71
N ALA A 68 -11.52 -18.14 12.51
CA ALA A 68 -10.39 -18.94 12.98
C ALA A 68 -9.09 -18.61 12.24
N GLU A 69 -9.15 -18.43 10.92
CA GLU A 69 -8.02 -18.04 10.09
C GLU A 69 -7.52 -16.62 10.42
N LEU A 70 -8.42 -15.70 10.76
CA LEU A 70 -8.05 -14.34 11.20
C LEU A 70 -7.29 -14.36 12.52
N GLU A 71 -7.69 -15.20 13.48
CA GLU A 71 -6.92 -15.39 14.72
C GLU A 71 -5.52 -15.96 14.46
N LEU A 72 -5.41 -16.92 13.53
CA LEU A 72 -4.12 -17.49 13.12
C LEU A 72 -3.24 -16.45 12.42
N SER A 73 -3.85 -15.64 11.54
CA SER A 73 -3.18 -14.55 10.84
C SER A 73 -2.61 -13.52 11.82
N LEU A 74 -3.41 -13.06 12.80
CA LEU A 74 -2.95 -12.13 13.84
C LEU A 74 -1.73 -12.68 14.60
N LYS A 75 -1.78 -13.95 15.03
CA LYS A 75 -0.67 -14.61 15.72
C LYS A 75 0.57 -14.73 14.84
N PHE A 76 0.38 -15.11 13.57
CA PHE A 76 1.48 -15.22 12.61
C PHE A 76 2.15 -13.86 12.38
N HIS A 77 1.39 -12.85 11.97
CA HIS A 77 1.93 -11.53 11.62
C HIS A 77 2.63 -10.90 12.82
N THR A 78 2.00 -10.89 13.99
CA THR A 78 2.62 -10.37 15.22
C THR A 78 3.95 -11.07 15.50
N ARG A 79 3.97 -12.41 15.49
CA ARG A 79 5.18 -13.17 15.78
C ARG A 79 6.28 -12.95 14.73
N PHE A 80 5.92 -12.96 13.45
CA PHE A 80 6.89 -12.79 12.37
C PHE A 80 7.55 -11.41 12.47
N TRP A 81 6.76 -10.35 12.54
CA TRP A 81 7.28 -8.98 12.54
C TRP A 81 7.98 -8.59 13.85
N ASP A 82 7.58 -9.18 14.98
CA ASP A 82 8.31 -8.99 16.24
C ASP A 82 9.67 -9.69 16.27
N ASN A 83 9.91 -10.67 15.40
CA ASN A 83 11.13 -11.47 15.37
C ASN A 83 11.83 -11.37 14.01
N ASP A 84 11.45 -12.24 13.07
CA ASP A 84 12.12 -12.44 11.78
C ASP A 84 12.01 -11.23 10.85
N GLY A 85 10.93 -10.44 10.97
CA GLY A 85 10.63 -9.31 10.09
C GLY A 85 11.45 -8.05 10.35
N ARG A 86 12.12 -7.93 11.50
CA ARG A 86 12.80 -6.69 11.92
C ARG A 86 13.91 -6.27 10.98
N CYS A 87 14.70 -7.21 10.48
CA CYS A 87 15.83 -6.90 9.61
C CYS A 87 15.39 -6.21 8.31
N TYR A 88 14.19 -6.50 7.81
CA TYR A 88 13.66 -5.85 6.62
C TYR A 88 13.21 -4.41 6.90
N VAL A 89 12.64 -4.16 8.08
CA VAL A 89 12.34 -2.80 8.54
C VAL A 89 13.62 -1.98 8.71
N GLU A 90 14.61 -2.54 9.39
CA GLU A 90 15.92 -1.88 9.60
C GLU A 90 16.61 -1.56 8.26
N ALA A 91 16.49 -2.45 7.28
CA ALA A 91 16.98 -2.22 5.93
C ALA A 91 16.24 -1.05 5.25
N ALA A 92 14.90 -1.01 5.33
CA ALA A 92 14.11 0.07 4.77
C ALA A 92 14.40 1.42 5.45
N GLU A 93 14.45 1.47 6.79
CA GLU A 93 14.82 2.66 7.58
C GLU A 93 16.21 3.17 7.19
N LYS A 94 17.18 2.27 7.01
CA LYS A 94 18.53 2.63 6.57
C LYS A 94 18.56 3.19 5.15
N ILE A 95 17.82 2.58 4.22
CA ILE A 95 17.73 3.03 2.83
C ILE A 95 17.08 4.42 2.74
N MET A 96 15.97 4.61 3.47
CA MET A 96 15.21 5.85 3.50
C MET A 96 15.80 6.91 4.43
N GLN A 97 16.78 6.52 5.26
CA GLN A 97 17.44 7.37 6.27
C GLN A 97 16.46 8.01 7.27
N ILE A 98 15.41 7.28 7.61
CA ILE A 98 14.38 7.70 8.59
C ILE A 98 14.11 6.58 9.57
N CYS A 99 13.72 6.93 10.79
CA CYS A 99 13.16 5.96 11.73
C CYS A 99 11.64 5.94 11.55
N PHE A 100 11.10 4.78 11.21
CA PHE A 100 9.67 4.59 11.04
C PHE A 100 8.98 4.65 12.41
N PRO A 101 7.84 5.37 12.53
CA PRO A 101 7.00 5.31 13.71
C PRO A 101 6.39 3.92 13.88
N ASP A 102 5.78 3.65 15.02
CA ASP A 102 4.98 2.44 15.17
C ASP A 102 3.74 2.50 14.27
N TYR A 103 3.46 1.40 13.57
CA TYR A 103 2.34 1.30 12.64
C TYR A 103 1.19 0.48 13.21
N LYS A 104 -0.04 0.92 12.99
CA LYS A 104 -1.24 0.08 13.16
C LYS A 104 -1.54 -0.59 11.83
N VAL A 105 -1.64 -1.91 11.84
CA VAL A 105 -1.85 -2.71 10.63
C VAL A 105 -3.15 -3.47 10.72
N ARG A 106 -4.14 -3.06 9.92
CA ARG A 106 -5.40 -3.78 9.82
C ARG A 106 -5.24 -4.98 8.90
N LEU A 107 -5.44 -6.17 9.43
CA LEU A 107 -5.56 -7.40 8.65
C LEU A 107 -6.98 -7.44 8.07
N SER A 108 -7.06 -7.31 6.76
CA SER A 108 -8.30 -7.14 6.00
C SER A 108 -8.62 -8.42 5.25
N VAL A 109 -9.89 -8.82 5.22
CA VAL A 109 -10.32 -10.06 4.58
C VAL A 109 -10.35 -9.91 3.07
N GLN A 110 -10.73 -8.74 2.56
CA GLN A 110 -10.92 -8.49 1.12
C GLN A 110 -9.90 -7.55 0.51
N LEU A 111 -9.41 -6.57 1.27
CA LEU A 111 -8.42 -5.63 0.77
C LEU A 111 -7.05 -6.29 0.55
N GLY A 112 -6.37 -5.89 -0.53
CA GLY A 112 -5.00 -6.33 -0.84
C GLY A 112 -3.93 -5.59 -0.02
N GLY A 113 -4.03 -4.26 0.00
CA GLY A 113 -3.07 -3.35 0.62
C GLY A 113 -3.59 -1.91 0.53
N ILE A 114 -3.44 -1.13 1.60
CA ILE A 114 -3.75 0.31 1.65
C ILE A 114 -2.76 1.02 2.56
N SER A 115 -2.31 2.19 2.09
CA SER A 115 -1.45 3.12 2.80
C SER A 115 -2.20 4.38 3.22
N ASP A 116 -1.99 4.83 4.46
CA ASP A 116 -2.46 6.13 4.93
C ASP A 116 -1.51 7.24 4.46
N TRP A 117 -2.11 8.27 3.85
CA TRP A 117 -1.44 9.48 3.36
C TRP A 117 -0.84 10.34 4.47
N ASN A 118 -1.44 10.30 5.65
CA ASN A 118 -1.16 11.27 6.72
C ASN A 118 -0.75 10.60 8.04
N GLY A 119 -0.46 9.30 8.04
CA GLY A 119 -0.25 8.59 9.28
C GLY A 119 0.30 7.19 9.12
N ALA A 120 0.49 6.54 10.27
CA ALA A 120 1.08 5.22 10.38
C ALA A 120 -0.01 4.12 10.47
N ASN A 121 -1.10 4.27 9.71
CA ASN A 121 -2.14 3.26 9.59
C ASN A 121 -2.04 2.62 8.20
N ILE A 122 -1.96 1.30 8.14
CA ILE A 122 -2.00 0.57 6.88
C ILE A 122 -2.98 -0.59 6.98
N ALA A 123 -3.46 -1.07 5.85
CA ALA A 123 -4.21 -2.29 5.76
C ALA A 123 -3.49 -3.26 4.82
N VAL A 124 -3.54 -4.54 5.13
CA VAL A 124 -2.98 -5.60 4.28
C VAL A 124 -3.92 -6.79 4.25
N ASN A 125 -3.84 -7.60 3.20
CA ASN A 125 -4.62 -8.83 3.15
C ASN A 125 -4.22 -9.77 4.30
N ALA A 126 -5.20 -10.22 5.08
CA ALA A 126 -4.99 -11.08 6.24
C ALA A 126 -4.38 -12.45 5.87
N PHE A 127 -4.52 -12.91 4.64
CA PHE A 127 -4.11 -14.25 4.23
C PHE A 127 -2.84 -14.24 3.39
N CYS A 128 -2.16 -13.09 3.24
CA CYS A 128 -0.93 -13.02 2.45
C CYS A 128 0.19 -13.93 2.99
N TYR A 129 0.16 -14.29 4.28
CA TYR A 129 1.10 -15.26 4.86
C TYR A 129 0.94 -16.70 4.34
N LEU A 130 -0.19 -17.02 3.69
CA LEU A 130 -0.45 -18.31 3.06
C LEU A 130 0.06 -18.38 1.62
N TYR A 131 0.58 -17.28 1.07
CA TYR A 131 1.07 -17.28 -0.30
C TYR A 131 2.29 -18.19 -0.44
N ALA A 132 2.37 -18.87 -1.59
CA ALA A 132 3.41 -19.87 -1.84
C ALA A 132 4.82 -19.28 -1.79
N ASP A 133 4.97 -18.03 -2.26
CA ASP A 133 6.20 -17.27 -2.10
C ASP A 133 6.15 -16.47 -0.80
N LYS A 134 7.02 -16.85 0.15
CA LYS A 134 7.16 -16.15 1.42
C LYS A 134 7.63 -14.70 1.25
N SER A 135 8.25 -14.32 0.15
CA SER A 135 8.64 -12.94 -0.09
C SER A 135 7.42 -12.02 -0.21
N GLU A 136 6.26 -12.55 -0.61
CA GLU A 136 5.04 -11.78 -0.88
C GLU A 136 4.44 -11.15 0.39
N HIS A 137 4.40 -11.87 1.52
CA HIS A 137 3.87 -11.31 2.76
C HIS A 137 4.76 -10.20 3.31
N ILE A 138 6.08 -10.34 3.17
CA ILE A 138 7.06 -9.30 3.53
C ILE A 138 6.84 -8.09 2.62
N ARG A 139 6.73 -8.37 1.30
CA ARG A 139 6.51 -7.36 0.28
C ARG A 139 5.29 -6.52 0.61
N ILE A 140 4.13 -7.11 0.86
CA ILE A 140 2.88 -6.35 1.05
C ILE A 140 2.95 -5.41 2.26
N VAL A 141 3.37 -5.89 3.43
CA VAL A 141 3.43 -5.05 4.64
C VAL A 141 4.44 -3.92 4.48
N LEU A 142 5.64 -4.21 3.96
CA LEU A 142 6.65 -3.17 3.74
C LEU A 142 6.29 -2.24 2.59
N TRP A 143 5.61 -2.73 1.56
CA TRP A 143 5.14 -1.92 0.43
C TRP A 143 4.25 -0.79 0.95
N GLU A 144 3.22 -1.14 1.73
CA GLU A 144 2.31 -0.15 2.30
C GLU A 144 3.00 0.76 3.34
N THR A 145 3.97 0.22 4.07
CA THR A 145 4.77 1.04 5.00
C THR A 145 5.60 2.09 4.25
N ILE A 146 6.32 1.68 3.20
CA ILE A 146 7.19 2.55 2.40
C ILE A 146 6.35 3.58 1.64
N LEU A 147 5.22 3.19 1.07
CA LEU A 147 4.25 4.10 0.44
C LEU A 147 3.82 5.19 1.43
N SER A 148 3.28 4.78 2.57
CA SER A 148 2.81 5.68 3.63
C SER A 148 3.91 6.65 4.11
N GLN A 149 5.14 6.17 4.27
CA GLN A 149 6.28 7.02 4.64
C GLN A 149 6.68 7.98 3.52
N THR A 150 6.66 7.53 2.27
CA THR A 150 7.00 8.37 1.12
C THR A 150 5.97 9.47 0.93
N PHE A 151 4.68 9.20 1.16
CA PHE A 151 3.62 10.21 1.20
C PHE A 151 3.93 11.32 2.20
N GLN A 152 4.27 10.93 3.43
CA GLN A 152 4.58 11.88 4.51
C GLN A 152 5.82 12.71 4.20
N ILE A 153 6.90 12.09 3.70
CA ILE A 153 8.13 12.79 3.30
C ILE A 153 7.84 13.82 2.22
N ILE A 154 7.11 13.42 1.17
CA ILE A 154 6.80 14.33 0.06
C ILE A 154 5.87 15.44 0.55
N ARG A 155 4.80 15.13 1.29
CA ARG A 155 3.81 16.13 1.74
C ARG A 155 4.36 17.10 2.78
N HIS A 156 5.38 16.70 3.55
CA HIS A 156 6.09 17.61 4.44
C HIS A 156 6.87 18.69 3.69
N ARG A 157 7.36 18.39 2.48
CA ARG A 157 8.22 19.27 1.68
C ARG A 157 7.47 19.97 0.54
N TYR A 158 6.50 19.28 -0.05
CA TYR A 158 5.82 19.67 -1.28
C TYR A 158 4.30 19.68 -1.06
N PRO A 159 3.70 20.88 -0.97
CA PRO A 159 2.27 21.00 -0.85
C PRO A 159 1.58 20.63 -2.18
N ALA A 160 0.27 20.38 -2.12
CA ALA A 160 -0.51 19.82 -3.23
C ALA A 160 -0.53 20.72 -4.48
N GLU A 161 -0.30 22.02 -4.33
CA GLU A 161 -0.21 23.00 -5.40
C GLU A 161 1.07 22.84 -6.24
N ILE A 162 2.13 22.27 -5.67
CA ILE A 162 3.39 22.00 -6.37
C ILE A 162 3.35 20.62 -7.02
N VAL A 163 2.89 19.61 -6.26
CA VAL A 163 2.81 18.22 -6.74
C VAL A 163 1.49 17.61 -6.30
N CYS A 164 0.64 17.27 -7.27
CA CYS A 164 -0.68 16.67 -7.00
C CYS A 164 -0.56 15.25 -6.44
N ASP A 165 -1.59 14.78 -5.72
CA ASP A 165 -1.59 13.47 -5.04
C ASP A 165 -1.35 12.31 -6.00
N LYS A 166 -1.87 12.37 -7.22
CA LYS A 166 -1.64 11.32 -8.23
C LYS A 166 -0.14 11.15 -8.55
N THR A 167 0.61 12.24 -8.63
CA THR A 167 2.06 12.18 -8.86
C THR A 167 2.78 11.64 -7.63
N VAL A 168 2.37 12.06 -6.43
CA VAL A 168 2.93 11.55 -5.17
C VAL A 168 2.69 10.04 -5.03
N TRP A 169 1.50 9.57 -5.39
CA TRP A 169 1.17 8.15 -5.46
C TRP A 169 2.12 7.39 -6.39
N GLY A 170 2.28 7.85 -7.63
CA GLY A 170 3.16 7.17 -8.59
C GLY A 170 4.64 7.18 -8.19
N ILE A 171 5.12 8.28 -7.60
CA ILE A 171 6.47 8.32 -7.02
C ILE A 171 6.62 7.26 -5.95
N SER A 172 5.65 7.19 -5.03
CA SER A 172 5.72 6.29 -3.88
C SER A 172 5.67 4.81 -4.28
N GLU A 173 4.87 4.45 -5.28
CA GLU A 173 4.84 3.09 -5.85
C GLU A 173 6.21 2.72 -6.45
N LEU A 174 6.80 3.62 -7.26
CA LEU A 174 8.13 3.41 -7.85
C LEU A 174 9.23 3.34 -6.78
N THR A 175 9.13 4.14 -5.72
CA THR A 175 10.03 4.09 -4.57
C THR A 175 9.92 2.75 -3.84
N ALA A 176 8.71 2.29 -3.54
CA ALA A 176 8.49 0.99 -2.92
C ALA A 176 9.05 -0.15 -3.76
N LEU A 177 8.86 -0.12 -5.09
CA LEU A 177 9.43 -1.09 -6.02
C LEU A 177 10.96 -1.17 -5.90
N LEU A 178 11.63 -0.02 -5.89
CA LEU A 178 13.10 0.04 -5.85
C LEU A 178 13.66 -0.44 -4.51
N ILE A 179 13.08 0.02 -3.41
CA ILE A 179 13.52 -0.35 -2.07
C ILE A 179 13.31 -1.85 -1.84
N LEU A 180 12.14 -2.39 -2.21
CA LEU A 180 11.86 -3.82 -2.07
C LEU A 180 12.65 -4.67 -3.06
N GLY A 181 12.96 -4.14 -4.24
CA GLY A 181 13.91 -4.75 -5.17
C GLY A 181 15.28 -4.96 -4.55
N GLU A 182 15.79 -3.96 -3.81
CA GLU A 182 17.06 -4.07 -3.09
C GLU A 182 16.96 -5.04 -1.89
N ILE A 183 15.91 -4.94 -1.09
CA ILE A 183 15.75 -5.72 0.15
C ILE A 183 15.50 -7.22 -0.14
N LEU A 184 14.68 -7.52 -1.16
CA LEU A 184 14.21 -8.88 -1.44
C LEU A 184 14.86 -9.48 -2.71
N GLY A 185 15.71 -8.73 -3.40
CA GLY A 185 16.36 -9.19 -4.64
C GLY A 185 15.38 -9.34 -5.82
N LEU A 186 14.32 -8.53 -5.87
CA LEU A 186 13.32 -8.60 -6.93
C LEU A 186 13.86 -7.99 -8.22
N ASN A 187 13.42 -8.54 -9.36
CA ASN A 187 13.70 -7.94 -10.65
C ASN A 187 12.82 -6.70 -10.88
N VAL A 188 13.34 -5.53 -10.51
CA VAL A 188 12.69 -4.22 -10.72
C VAL A 188 12.34 -3.98 -12.19
N ASP A 189 13.14 -4.50 -13.13
CA ASP A 189 12.93 -4.27 -14.56
C ASP A 189 11.74 -5.09 -15.11
N ALA A 190 11.18 -6.03 -14.32
CA ALA A 190 9.90 -6.67 -14.64
C ALA A 190 8.71 -5.68 -14.54
N GLY A 191 8.88 -4.59 -13.80
CA GLY A 191 7.89 -3.53 -13.64
C GLY A 191 6.61 -3.98 -12.94
N PHE A 192 5.55 -3.18 -13.13
CA PHE A 192 4.23 -3.40 -12.57
C PHE A 192 3.34 -4.16 -13.56
N GLY A 193 2.63 -5.18 -13.05
CA GLY A 193 1.52 -5.83 -13.76
C GLY A 193 0.25 -4.97 -13.77
N ASP A 194 -0.11 -4.41 -12.60
CA ASP A 194 -1.38 -3.69 -12.41
C ASP A 194 -1.25 -2.16 -12.62
N TYR A 195 -0.03 -1.63 -12.65
CA TYR A 195 0.27 -0.19 -12.81
C TYR A 195 1.21 0.08 -13.98
N VAL A 196 0.92 -0.50 -15.15
CA VAL A 196 1.76 -0.43 -16.35
C VAL A 196 2.13 1.00 -16.77
N GLN A 197 1.31 2.00 -16.43
CA GLN A 197 1.58 3.41 -16.68
C GLN A 197 2.83 3.94 -15.94
N LEU A 198 3.27 3.26 -14.87
CA LEU A 198 4.48 3.61 -14.13
C LEU A 198 5.75 3.04 -14.76
N ASN A 199 5.64 1.97 -15.56
CA ASN A 199 6.78 1.26 -16.15
C ASN A 199 7.74 2.17 -16.94
N PRO A 200 7.27 3.14 -17.74
CA PRO A 200 8.18 4.05 -18.46
C PRO A 200 9.11 4.88 -17.57
N TYR A 201 8.76 5.07 -16.29
CA TYR A 201 9.52 5.91 -15.34
C TYR A 201 10.60 5.13 -14.60
N ILE A 202 10.53 3.79 -14.59
CA ILE A 202 11.46 2.92 -13.85
C ILE A 202 12.94 3.22 -14.19
N PRO A 203 13.36 3.36 -15.47
CA PRO A 203 14.77 3.60 -15.78
C PRO A 203 15.31 4.90 -15.17
N ALA A 204 14.53 5.99 -15.23
CA ALA A 204 14.93 7.27 -14.65
C ALA A 204 15.00 7.19 -13.12
N PHE A 205 13.97 6.62 -12.49
CA PHE A 205 13.90 6.46 -11.03
C PHE A 205 15.03 5.58 -10.50
N LYS A 206 15.35 4.48 -11.19
CA LYS A 206 16.49 3.61 -10.87
C LYS A 206 17.82 4.38 -10.99
N GLY A 207 17.97 5.21 -12.02
CA GLY A 207 19.13 6.09 -12.18
C GLY A 207 19.29 7.08 -11.01
N PHE A 208 18.19 7.76 -10.63
CA PHE A 208 18.20 8.68 -9.49
C PHE A 208 18.48 7.96 -8.18
N TYR A 209 17.88 6.79 -7.98
CA TYR A 209 18.07 5.98 -6.78
C TYR A 209 19.54 5.57 -6.64
N LEU A 210 20.15 4.97 -7.67
CA LEU A 210 21.54 4.53 -7.62
C LEU A 210 22.55 5.68 -7.50
N GLY A 211 22.21 6.85 -8.06
CA GLY A 211 23.05 8.06 -8.04
C GLY A 211 22.72 9.05 -6.93
N ARG A 212 21.94 8.65 -5.91
CA ARG A 212 21.51 9.54 -4.82
C ARG A 212 22.64 9.78 -3.82
N ASN A 213 22.72 11.00 -3.29
CA ASN A 213 23.58 11.29 -2.14
C ASN A 213 22.94 10.78 -0.84
N ASP A 214 21.66 11.09 -0.67
CA ASP A 214 20.80 10.67 0.42
C ASP A 214 19.38 10.41 -0.11
N PHE A 215 18.46 10.04 0.77
CA PHE A 215 17.09 9.73 0.34
C PHE A 215 16.32 10.99 -0.09
N GLU A 216 16.63 12.15 0.50
CA GLU A 216 15.97 13.40 0.14
C GLU A 216 16.35 13.87 -1.26
N ASP A 217 17.62 13.75 -1.64
CA ASP A 217 18.12 14.01 -3.00
C ASP A 217 17.40 13.13 -4.04
N TYR A 218 17.11 11.87 -3.70
CA TYR A 218 16.30 11.00 -4.55
C TYR A 218 14.86 11.51 -4.70
N ILE A 219 14.22 11.93 -3.60
CA ILE A 219 12.86 12.51 -3.65
C ILE A 219 12.83 13.79 -4.48
N ASP A 220 13.79 14.70 -4.29
CA ASP A 220 13.84 15.96 -5.03
C ASP A 220 14.00 15.74 -6.54
N LYS A 221 14.89 14.82 -6.94
CA LYS A 221 15.11 14.44 -8.35
C LYS A 221 13.88 13.79 -8.97
N THR A 222 13.21 12.90 -8.26
CA THR A 222 12.00 12.22 -8.78
C THR A 222 10.83 13.19 -8.92
N ILE A 223 10.65 14.11 -7.96
CA ILE A 223 9.67 15.19 -8.04
C ILE A 223 9.95 16.08 -9.26
N GLN A 224 11.18 16.56 -9.43
CA GLN A 224 11.56 17.39 -10.57
C GLN A 224 11.28 16.68 -11.90
N HIS A 225 11.62 15.40 -12.00
CA HIS A 225 11.38 14.61 -13.20
C HIS A 225 9.89 14.46 -13.50
N MET A 226 9.06 14.16 -12.50
CA MET A 226 7.63 13.95 -12.68
C MET A 226 6.87 15.25 -12.96
N CYS A 227 7.35 16.40 -12.49
CA CYS A 227 6.82 17.71 -12.88
C CYS A 227 7.06 18.01 -14.37
N GLN A 228 8.16 17.51 -14.94
CA GLN A 228 8.47 17.65 -16.37
C GLN A 228 7.82 16.56 -17.24
N ASN A 229 7.55 15.39 -16.65
CA ASN A 229 7.03 14.21 -17.31
C ASN A 229 5.82 13.67 -16.53
N PRO A 230 4.70 14.41 -16.45
CA PRO A 230 3.58 14.02 -15.60
C PRO A 230 2.94 12.70 -16.05
N LEU A 231 2.34 11.98 -15.09
CA LEU A 231 1.63 10.73 -15.37
C LEU A 231 0.46 10.93 -16.34
N CYS A 232 0.67 10.52 -17.60
CA CYS A 232 -0.40 10.36 -18.57
C CYS A 232 -1.32 9.22 -18.13
N ILE A 233 -2.53 9.55 -17.65
CA ILE A 233 -3.62 8.60 -17.42
C ILE A 233 -4.83 9.13 -18.16
#